data_AF-A0A0F3Q1P0-F1
#
_entry.id   AF-A0A0F3Q1P0-F1
#
_cell.length_a   1.000
_cell.length_b   1.000
_cell.length_c   1.000
_cell.angle_alpha   90.00
_cell.angle_beta   90.00
_cell.angle_gamma   90.00
#
_symmetry.space_group_name_H-M   'P 1'
#
loop_
_entity.id
_entity.type
_entity.pdbx_description
1 polymer ?
#
loop_
_entity_poly.entity_id
_entity_poly.type
_entity_poly.pdbx_seq_one_letter_code
_entity_poly.pdbx_strand_id
1 'polypeptide(L)'
;MQSSSNLLLHKKDILRLRHVSGQGYCFFSRLIVFLLPFIVFSIVFQSVSKLQGYNAIKVVFLLLGMVFLSNATSVSVAHVVGKIAIGSVSENLTCFDDAKPSVELLPYYSFSLPRHISSLNAVILGFLSGMLLPRMLGKKSEKLSSMMATSSVFALEKGFAPILPVFIVGLVFKMQSDNLLDILISNAEAIILIYVLTYSSTAYCEYPLQ
;
A
#
# COMPACT_ATOMS: atom_id res chain seq x y z
N MET A 1 -13.54 -46.58 -5.70
CA MET A 1 -13.58 -45.98 -4.34
C MET A 1 -12.31 -45.21 -3.94
N GLN A 2 -11.12 -45.54 -4.45
CA GLN A 2 -9.85 -44.84 -4.14
C GLN A 2 -9.77 -43.37 -4.65
N SER A 3 -10.53 -43.00 -5.68
CA SER A 3 -10.44 -41.68 -6.34
C SER A 3 -11.10 -40.56 -5.52
N SER A 4 -12.26 -40.80 -4.90
CA SER A 4 -12.96 -39.80 -4.07
C SER A 4 -12.25 -39.50 -2.74
N SER A 5 -11.53 -40.45 -2.16
CA SER A 5 -10.78 -40.26 -0.91
C SER A 5 -9.52 -39.41 -1.11
N ASN A 6 -8.82 -39.56 -2.25
CA ASN A 6 -7.70 -38.69 -2.62
C ASN A 6 -8.16 -37.25 -2.94
N LEU A 7 -9.32 -37.10 -3.60
CA LEU A 7 -9.91 -35.80 -3.89
C LEU A 7 -10.35 -35.05 -2.61
N LEU A 8 -10.89 -35.78 -1.63
CA LEU A 8 -11.29 -35.22 -0.32
C LEU A 8 -10.10 -34.85 0.57
N LEU A 9 -9.01 -35.62 0.52
CA LEU A 9 -7.75 -35.27 1.20
C LEU A 9 -7.14 -34.00 0.59
N HIS A 10 -7.03 -33.94 -0.72
CA HIS A 10 -6.52 -32.78 -1.44
C HIS A 10 -7.35 -31.52 -1.17
N LYS A 11 -8.69 -31.64 -1.09
CA LYS A 11 -9.58 -30.52 -0.74
C LYS A 11 -9.43 -30.07 0.71
N LYS A 12 -9.19 -30.99 1.65
CA LYS A 12 -8.92 -30.68 3.07
C LYS A 12 -7.58 -29.96 3.25
N ASP A 13 -6.54 -30.37 2.55
CA ASP A 13 -5.23 -29.74 2.62
C ASP A 13 -5.26 -28.33 2.01
N ILE A 14 -5.95 -28.14 0.89
CA ILE A 14 -6.19 -26.81 0.30
C ILE A 14 -6.99 -25.92 1.26
N LEU A 15 -8.01 -26.45 1.94
CA LEU A 15 -8.79 -25.68 2.91
C LEU A 15 -7.97 -25.31 4.15
N ARG A 16 -7.09 -26.19 4.64
CA ARG A 16 -6.15 -25.87 5.73
C ARG A 16 -5.14 -24.81 5.32
N LEU A 17 -4.55 -24.93 4.14
CA LEU A 17 -3.60 -23.94 3.62
C LEU A 17 -4.27 -22.57 3.44
N ARG A 18 -5.51 -22.54 2.94
CA ARG A 18 -6.34 -21.33 2.84
C ARG A 18 -6.56 -20.68 4.21
N HIS A 19 -6.89 -21.47 5.23
CA HIS A 19 -7.14 -20.96 6.58
C HIS A 19 -5.86 -20.43 7.25
N VAL A 20 -4.74 -21.15 7.13
CA VAL A 20 -3.44 -20.73 7.69
C VAL A 20 -2.92 -19.48 6.99
N SER A 21 -3.03 -19.40 5.65
CA SER A 21 -2.56 -18.27 4.87
C SER A 21 -3.42 -17.00 5.07
N GLY A 22 -4.76 -17.17 5.14
CA GLY A 22 -5.68 -16.06 5.43
C GLY A 22 -5.47 -15.47 6.83
N GLN A 23 -5.15 -16.31 7.83
CA GLN A 23 -4.85 -15.86 9.17
C GLN A 23 -3.55 -15.04 9.24
N GLY A 24 -2.50 -15.48 8.55
CA GLY A 24 -1.25 -14.74 8.40
C GLY A 24 -1.48 -13.36 7.77
N TYR A 25 -2.20 -13.29 6.64
CA TYR A 25 -2.53 -12.04 5.96
C TYR A 25 -3.24 -11.03 6.88
N CYS A 26 -4.28 -11.46 7.61
CA CYS A 26 -5.04 -10.58 8.50
C CYS A 26 -4.18 -10.03 9.65
N PHE A 27 -3.28 -10.84 10.20
CA PHE A 27 -2.36 -10.42 11.25
C PHE A 27 -1.37 -9.38 10.71
N PHE A 28 -0.71 -9.67 9.59
CA PHE A 28 0.26 -8.74 8.99
C PHE A 28 -0.41 -7.43 8.56
N SER A 29 -1.55 -7.49 7.87
CA SER A 29 -2.28 -6.28 7.46
C SER A 29 -2.57 -5.36 8.65
N ARG A 30 -3.01 -5.90 9.80
CA ARG A 30 -3.25 -5.11 11.01
C ARG A 30 -1.97 -4.54 11.62
N LEU A 31 -0.90 -5.34 11.67
CA LEU A 31 0.41 -4.90 12.16
C LEU A 31 0.95 -3.72 11.33
N ILE A 32 0.79 -3.80 10.01
CA ILE A 32 1.19 -2.76 9.07
C ILE A 32 0.40 -1.48 9.31
N VAL A 33 -0.93 -1.57 9.40
CA VAL A 33 -1.80 -0.42 9.66
C VAL A 33 -1.51 0.23 11.01
N PHE A 34 -1.07 -0.55 12.00
CA PHE A 34 -0.63 -0.04 13.30
C PHE A 34 0.74 0.66 13.25
N LEU A 35 1.70 0.10 12.50
CA LEU A 35 3.08 0.63 12.41
C LEU A 35 3.19 1.88 11.51
N LEU A 36 2.35 1.96 10.48
CA LEU A 36 2.34 3.02 9.48
C LEU A 36 2.32 4.46 10.07
N PRO A 37 1.39 4.83 10.98
CA PRO A 37 1.37 6.19 11.54
C PRO A 37 2.67 6.56 12.26
N PHE A 38 3.33 5.62 12.95
CA PHE A 38 4.59 5.89 13.64
C PHE A 38 5.75 6.14 12.65
N ILE A 39 5.81 5.33 11.59
CA ILE A 39 6.81 5.48 10.51
C ILE A 39 6.63 6.82 9.79
N VAL A 40 5.40 7.11 9.37
CA VAL A 40 5.07 8.34 8.65
C VAL A 40 5.38 9.56 9.50
N PHE A 41 5.00 9.55 10.77
CA PHE A 41 5.35 10.62 11.71
C PHE A 41 6.87 10.86 11.75
N SER A 42 7.66 9.80 11.94
CA SER A 42 9.11 9.91 12.11
C SER A 42 9.82 10.44 10.85
N ILE A 43 9.40 9.98 9.67
CA ILE A 43 9.97 10.42 8.39
C ILE A 43 9.61 11.88 8.11
N VAL A 44 8.34 12.26 8.30
CA VAL A 44 7.88 13.65 8.11
C VAL A 44 8.58 14.57 9.12
N PHE A 45 8.66 14.16 10.39
CA PHE A 45 9.35 14.90 11.44
C PHE A 45 10.82 15.17 11.08
N GLN A 46 11.56 14.16 10.64
CA GLN A 46 12.96 14.32 10.20
C GLN A 46 13.07 15.24 9.00
N SER A 47 12.21 15.05 8.00
CA SER A 47 12.25 15.80 6.75
C SER A 47 12.03 17.29 7.03
N VAL A 48 10.98 17.64 7.77
CA VAL A 48 10.67 19.03 8.12
C VAL A 48 11.74 19.61 9.06
N SER A 49 12.27 18.82 10.00
CA SER A 49 13.31 19.29 10.95
C SER A 49 14.63 19.67 10.28
N LYS A 50 14.96 19.06 9.12
CA LYS A 50 16.16 19.38 8.35
C LYS A 50 16.03 20.70 7.57
N LEU A 51 14.80 21.14 7.28
CA LEU A 51 14.55 22.41 6.63
C LEU A 51 14.55 23.53 7.68
N GLN A 52 15.72 24.11 7.96
CA GLN A 52 15.91 25.21 8.93
C GLN A 52 16.03 26.57 8.22
N GLY A 53 15.33 27.59 8.72
CA GLY A 53 15.44 28.99 8.26
C GLY A 53 14.10 29.70 8.04
N TYR A 54 14.12 31.03 7.90
CA TYR A 54 12.90 31.83 7.69
C TYR A 54 12.20 31.48 6.36
N ASN A 55 12.99 31.18 5.31
CA ASN A 55 12.47 30.72 4.02
C ASN A 55 12.11 29.22 3.99
N ALA A 56 12.49 28.45 5.01
CA ALA A 56 12.27 27.01 5.02
C ALA A 56 10.78 26.66 5.04
N ILE A 57 9.94 27.45 5.73
CA ILE A 57 8.48 27.28 5.74
C ILE A 57 7.91 27.38 4.32
N LYS A 58 8.37 28.37 3.53
CA LYS A 58 7.94 28.53 2.13
C LYS A 58 8.34 27.32 1.29
N VAL A 59 9.54 26.80 1.48
CA VAL A 59 10.03 25.59 0.77
C VAL A 59 9.21 24.37 1.17
N VAL A 60 8.90 24.19 2.45
CA VAL A 60 8.09 23.07 2.96
C VAL A 60 6.67 23.10 2.36
N PHE A 61 6.00 24.25 2.34
CA PHE A 61 4.68 24.39 1.72
C PHE A 61 4.73 24.18 0.20
N LEU A 62 5.79 24.65 -0.47
CA LEU A 62 6.00 24.43 -1.90
C LEU A 62 6.19 22.94 -2.21
N LEU A 63 7.00 22.22 -1.42
CA LEU A 63 7.17 20.77 -1.54
C LEU A 63 5.85 20.02 -1.31
N LEU A 64 5.09 20.40 -0.28
CA LEU A 64 3.79 19.79 -0.02
C LEU A 64 2.81 20.02 -1.18
N GLY A 65 2.80 21.24 -1.74
CA GLY A 65 2.01 21.58 -2.92
C GLY A 65 2.41 20.77 -4.15
N MET A 66 3.71 20.61 -4.40
CA MET A 66 4.20 19.77 -5.51
C MET A 66 3.85 18.30 -5.33
N VAL A 67 3.98 17.74 -4.12
CA VAL A 67 3.60 16.35 -3.84
C VAL A 67 2.09 16.16 -4.05
N PHE A 68 1.27 17.09 -3.57
CA PHE A 68 -0.18 17.04 -3.80
C PHE A 68 -0.52 17.09 -5.29
N LEU A 69 0.09 18.01 -6.03
CA LEU A 69 -0.15 18.18 -7.46
C LEU A 69 0.33 16.98 -8.27
N SER A 70 1.47 16.40 -7.91
CA SER A 70 2.01 15.17 -8.49
C SER A 70 1.06 13.99 -8.26
N ASN A 71 0.58 13.79 -7.03
CA ASN A 71 -0.37 12.73 -6.72
C ASN A 71 -1.72 12.94 -7.42
N ALA A 72 -2.23 14.18 -7.47
CA ALA A 72 -3.46 14.50 -8.18
C ALA A 72 -3.35 14.23 -9.69
N THR A 73 -2.21 14.61 -10.28
CA THR A 73 -1.92 14.34 -11.70
C THR A 73 -1.82 12.83 -11.94
N SER A 74 -1.15 12.10 -11.05
CA SER A 74 -1.04 10.63 -11.13
C SER A 74 -2.41 9.95 -11.12
N VAL A 75 -3.30 10.31 -10.19
CA VAL A 75 -4.67 9.78 -10.13
C VAL A 75 -5.47 10.15 -11.38
N SER A 76 -5.31 11.38 -11.88
CA SER A 76 -6.00 11.84 -13.08
C SER A 76 -5.56 11.07 -14.33
N VAL A 77 -4.25 10.83 -14.49
CA VAL A 77 -3.70 10.02 -15.58
C VAL A 77 -4.17 8.58 -15.47
N ALA A 78 -4.11 7.98 -14.27
CA ALA A 78 -4.61 6.63 -14.03
C ALA A 78 -6.09 6.50 -14.40
N HIS A 79 -6.91 7.50 -14.11
CA HIS A 79 -8.32 7.53 -14.49
C HIS A 79 -8.52 7.57 -16.01
N VAL A 80 -7.77 8.42 -16.73
CA VAL A 80 -7.85 8.52 -18.19
C VAL A 80 -7.40 7.21 -18.85
N VAL A 81 -6.25 6.67 -18.44
CA VAL A 81 -5.73 5.39 -18.95
C VAL A 81 -6.70 4.25 -18.67
N GLY A 82 -7.27 4.20 -17.46
CA GLY A 82 -8.28 3.21 -17.08
C GLY A 82 -9.53 3.29 -17.97
N LYS A 83 -10.04 4.49 -18.25
CA LYS A 83 -11.20 4.66 -19.15
C LYS A 83 -10.91 4.21 -20.57
N ILE A 84 -9.72 4.53 -21.11
CA ILE A 84 -9.32 4.10 -22.45
C ILE A 84 -9.24 2.57 -22.49
N ALA A 85 -8.57 1.96 -21.51
CA ALA A 85 -8.38 0.52 -21.49
C ALA A 85 -9.69 -0.26 -21.33
N ILE A 86 -10.57 0.17 -20.44
CA ILE A 86 -11.88 -0.45 -20.25
C ILE A 86 -12.75 -0.24 -21.49
N GLY A 87 -12.71 0.95 -22.09
CA GLY A 87 -13.46 1.25 -23.32
C GLY A 87 -13.01 0.43 -24.53
N SER A 88 -11.71 0.09 -24.62
CA SER A 88 -11.17 -0.74 -25.71
C SER A 88 -11.45 -2.25 -25.56
N VAL A 89 -11.77 -2.73 -24.36
CA VAL A 89 -11.99 -4.17 -24.06
C VAL A 89 -13.46 -4.44 -23.68
N SER A 90 -14.34 -3.42 -23.78
CA SER A 90 -15.71 -3.39 -23.25
C SER A 90 -16.64 -4.51 -23.71
N GLU A 91 -16.35 -5.22 -24.81
CA GLU A 91 -17.23 -6.31 -25.30
C GLU A 91 -17.02 -7.65 -24.57
N ASN A 92 -15.92 -7.82 -23.81
CA ASN A 92 -15.59 -9.10 -23.15
C ASN A 92 -15.28 -8.96 -21.64
N LEU A 93 -15.58 -7.82 -21.02
CA LEU A 93 -15.33 -7.66 -19.58
C LEU A 93 -16.25 -8.55 -18.75
N THR A 94 -15.66 -9.44 -17.95
CA THR A 94 -16.40 -10.19 -16.94
C THR A 94 -16.72 -9.27 -15.76
N CYS A 95 -17.95 -8.74 -15.75
CA CYS A 95 -18.43 -7.88 -14.68
C CYS A 95 -18.80 -8.66 -13.41
N PHE A 96 -18.65 -7.99 -12.28
CA PHE A 96 -19.00 -8.46 -10.94
C PHE A 96 -20.53 -8.49 -10.72
N ASP A 97 -21.29 -9.32 -11.44
CA ASP A 97 -22.74 -9.39 -11.17
C ASP A 97 -23.10 -10.36 -10.02
N ASP A 98 -22.23 -11.32 -9.67
CA ASP A 98 -22.58 -12.37 -8.70
C ASP A 98 -21.42 -12.82 -7.80
N ALA A 99 -20.48 -11.94 -7.48
CA ALA A 99 -19.52 -12.18 -6.40
C ALA A 99 -20.21 -12.01 -5.03
N LYS A 100 -21.18 -12.89 -4.71
CA LYS A 100 -21.55 -13.10 -3.30
C LYS A 100 -20.26 -13.47 -2.56
N PRO A 101 -19.90 -12.78 -1.46
CA PRO A 101 -18.71 -13.11 -0.70
C PRO A 101 -18.84 -14.56 -0.23
N SER A 102 -18.17 -15.48 -0.91
CA SER A 102 -18.19 -16.89 -0.55
C SER A 102 -17.37 -17.03 0.70
N VAL A 103 -18.07 -16.99 1.85
CA VAL A 103 -17.51 -17.13 3.19
C VAL A 103 -16.47 -16.04 3.45
N GLU A 104 -16.93 -14.92 4.00
CA GLU A 104 -16.05 -13.95 4.66
C GLU A 104 -15.11 -14.75 5.58
N LEU A 105 -13.80 -14.74 5.29
CA LEU A 105 -12.81 -15.42 6.13
C LEU A 105 -12.79 -14.70 7.48
N LEU A 106 -13.72 -15.09 8.36
CA LEU A 106 -13.75 -14.66 9.74
C LEU A 106 -12.44 -15.11 10.36
N PRO A 107 -11.60 -14.18 10.82
CA PRO A 107 -10.35 -14.56 11.44
C PRO A 107 -10.68 -15.39 12.69
N TYR A 108 -10.11 -16.58 12.78
CA TYR A 108 -10.25 -17.46 13.96
C TYR A 108 -9.81 -16.78 15.26
N TYR A 109 -9.01 -15.72 15.16
CA TYR A 109 -8.59 -14.87 16.27
C TYR A 109 -8.78 -13.39 15.91
N SER A 110 -9.73 -12.70 16.55
CA SER A 110 -9.95 -11.27 16.36
C SER A 110 -9.02 -10.46 17.27
N PHE A 111 -7.74 -10.35 16.92
CA PHE A 111 -6.86 -9.39 17.60
C PHE A 111 -7.23 -7.98 17.14
N SER A 112 -8.01 -7.25 17.95
CA SER A 112 -8.31 -5.84 17.72
C SER A 112 -7.18 -5.00 18.30
N LEU A 113 -6.11 -4.75 17.55
CA LEU A 113 -5.20 -3.67 17.91
C LEU A 113 -5.94 -2.34 17.69
N PRO A 114 -6.10 -1.49 18.72
CA PRO A 114 -6.75 -0.21 18.56
C PRO A 114 -5.95 0.64 17.58
N ARG A 115 -6.65 1.22 16.60
CA ARG A 115 -6.08 2.19 15.68
C ARG A 115 -5.82 3.49 16.46
N HIS A 116 -4.63 3.62 17.04
CA HIS A 116 -4.35 4.75 17.94
C HIS A 116 -4.39 6.11 17.24
N ILE A 117 -3.91 6.21 16.00
CA ILE A 117 -3.81 7.48 15.27
C ILE A 117 -4.11 7.23 13.78
N SER A 118 -4.97 8.07 13.18
CA SER A 118 -5.19 8.07 11.73
C SER A 118 -3.91 8.50 11.00
N SER A 119 -3.60 7.87 9.86
CA SER A 119 -2.40 8.21 9.07
C SER A 119 -2.32 9.71 8.73
N LEU A 120 -3.47 10.35 8.48
CA LEU A 120 -3.57 11.80 8.28
C LEU A 120 -3.07 12.59 9.51
N ASN A 121 -3.52 12.21 10.70
CA ASN A 121 -3.14 12.85 11.95
C ASN A 121 -1.65 12.67 12.23
N ALA A 122 -1.07 11.52 11.86
CA ALA A 122 0.37 11.29 11.99
C ALA A 122 1.19 12.21 11.09
N VAL A 123 0.74 12.47 9.85
CA VAL A 123 1.37 13.44 8.95
C VAL A 123 1.30 14.86 9.55
N ILE A 124 0.11 15.26 10.02
CA ILE A 124 -0.10 16.59 10.63
C ILE A 124 0.79 16.75 11.87
N LEU A 125 0.83 15.76 12.76
CA LEU A 125 1.68 15.78 13.96
C LEU A 125 3.17 15.80 13.60
N GLY A 126 3.60 15.02 12.61
CA GLY A 126 4.98 15.01 12.13
C GLY A 126 5.39 16.37 11.56
N PHE A 127 4.47 17.02 10.85
CA PHE A 127 4.67 18.36 10.30
C PHE A 127 4.76 19.43 11.39
N LEU A 128 3.78 19.48 12.30
CA LEU A 128 3.77 20.44 13.41
C LEU A 128 5.02 20.26 14.27
N SER A 129 5.28 19.03 14.72
CA SER A 129 6.47 18.75 15.53
C SER A 129 7.76 19.09 14.78
N GLY A 130 7.83 18.79 13.48
CA GLY A 130 9.00 19.09 12.65
C GLY A 130 9.23 20.59 12.43
N MET A 131 8.19 21.41 12.55
CA MET A 131 8.30 22.88 12.44
C MET A 131 8.60 23.54 13.80
N LEU A 132 7.98 23.04 14.89
CA LEU A 132 8.07 23.63 16.23
C LEU A 132 9.34 23.19 17.00
N LEU A 133 9.67 21.90 17.01
CA LEU A 133 10.76 21.36 17.84
C LEU A 133 12.16 21.86 17.44
N PRO A 134 12.52 22.04 16.14
CA PRO A 134 13.82 22.60 15.77
C PRO A 134 14.01 24.02 16.28
N ARG A 135 12.93 24.79 16.40
CA ARG A 135 12.94 26.16 16.92
C ARG A 135 13.14 26.21 18.44
N MET A 136 12.63 25.22 19.16
CA MET A 136 12.74 25.14 20.63
C MET A 136 14.02 24.42 21.11
N LEU A 137 14.41 23.34 20.44
CA LEU A 137 15.48 22.43 20.87
C LEU A 137 16.76 22.53 20.04
N GLY A 138 16.74 23.30 18.94
CA GLY A 138 17.88 23.49 18.04
C GLY A 138 18.49 22.17 17.58
N LYS A 139 19.81 22.01 17.78
CA LYS A 139 20.59 20.83 17.38
C LYS A 139 20.11 19.51 18.01
N LYS A 140 19.42 19.53 19.16
CA LYS A 140 18.87 18.31 19.78
C LYS A 140 17.68 17.75 19.00
N SER A 141 16.88 18.62 18.36
CA SER A 141 15.74 18.20 17.53
C SER A 141 16.20 17.39 16.32
N GLU A 142 17.31 17.79 15.70
CA GLU A 142 17.87 17.12 14.53
C GLU A 142 18.44 15.73 14.86
N LYS A 143 19.10 15.61 16.02
CA LYS A 143 19.57 14.31 16.52
C LYS A 143 18.40 13.37 16.87
N LEU A 144 17.34 13.91 17.48
CA LEU A 144 16.16 13.11 17.80
C LEU A 144 15.43 12.64 16.54
N SER A 145 15.19 13.56 15.60
CA SER A 145 14.46 13.25 14.36
C SER A 145 15.21 12.27 13.47
N SER A 146 16.55 12.39 13.39
CA SER A 146 17.39 11.41 12.68
C SER A 146 17.37 10.04 13.33
N MET A 147 17.48 9.95 14.66
CA MET A 147 17.39 8.66 15.37
C MET A 147 16.03 7.98 15.15
N MET A 148 14.92 8.71 15.27
CA MET A 148 13.57 8.18 15.07
C MET A 148 13.35 7.71 13.63
N ALA A 149 13.80 8.48 12.64
CA ALA A 149 13.69 8.10 11.26
C ALA A 149 14.58 6.91 10.90
N THR A 150 15.83 6.85 11.37
CA THR A 150 16.70 5.69 11.15
C THR A 150 16.11 4.43 11.78
N SER A 151 15.54 4.53 12.98
CA SER A 151 14.82 3.40 13.61
C SER A 151 13.61 2.96 12.77
N SER A 152 12.86 3.91 12.21
CA SER A 152 11.70 3.63 11.36
C SER A 152 12.10 2.97 10.03
N VAL A 153 13.15 3.47 9.39
CA VAL A 153 13.71 2.89 8.16
C VAL A 153 14.25 1.49 8.43
N PHE A 154 14.95 1.29 9.55
CA PHE A 154 15.41 -0.04 9.96
C PHE A 154 14.25 -1.00 10.19
N ALA A 155 13.16 -0.56 10.84
CA ALA A 155 11.96 -1.37 11.02
C ALA A 155 11.28 -1.73 9.68
N LEU A 156 11.29 -0.81 8.70
CA LEU A 156 10.80 -1.07 7.35
C LEU A 156 11.69 -2.08 6.61
N GLU A 157 13.00 -1.87 6.56
CA GLU A 157 13.91 -2.69 5.76
C GLU A 157 14.17 -4.07 6.38
N LYS A 158 14.29 -4.16 7.69
CA LYS A 158 14.61 -5.42 8.39
C LYS A 158 13.40 -6.10 9.01
N GLY A 159 12.32 -5.36 9.28
CA GLY A 159 11.07 -5.93 9.77
C GLY A 159 10.10 -6.19 8.63
N PHE A 160 9.68 -5.14 7.92
CA PHE A 160 8.59 -5.22 6.94
C PHE A 160 9.01 -5.91 5.64
N ALA A 161 10.16 -5.57 5.06
CA ALA A 161 10.60 -6.12 3.77
C ALA A 161 10.70 -7.66 3.74
N PRO A 162 11.25 -8.37 4.75
CA PRO A 162 11.27 -9.84 4.73
C PRO A 162 9.89 -10.47 4.97
N ILE A 163 8.95 -9.75 5.56
CA ILE A 163 7.57 -10.21 5.80
C ILE A 163 6.70 -10.05 4.54
N LEU A 164 7.06 -9.11 3.67
CA LEU A 164 6.30 -8.75 2.47
C LEU A 164 5.98 -9.96 1.55
N PRO A 165 6.90 -10.92 1.28
CA PRO A 165 6.57 -12.09 0.47
C PRO A 165 5.45 -12.94 1.07
N VAL A 166 5.45 -13.14 2.39
CA VAL A 166 4.41 -13.91 3.10
C VAL A 166 3.07 -13.18 3.02
N PHE A 167 3.09 -11.84 3.14
CA PHE A 167 1.89 -11.02 2.96
C PHE A 167 1.33 -11.13 1.54
N ILE A 168 2.18 -11.06 0.52
CA ILE A 168 1.77 -11.21 -0.89
C ILE A 168 1.13 -12.58 -1.13
N VAL A 169 1.75 -13.66 -0.64
CA VAL A 169 1.20 -15.02 -0.75
C VAL A 169 -0.19 -15.10 -0.10
N GLY A 170 -0.33 -14.56 1.12
CA GLY A 170 -1.63 -14.51 1.80
C GLY A 170 -2.69 -13.68 1.07
N LEU A 171 -2.29 -12.58 0.44
CA LEU A 171 -3.17 -11.77 -0.39
C LEU A 171 -3.63 -12.52 -1.65
N VAL A 172 -2.73 -13.24 -2.31
CA VAL A 172 -3.06 -14.06 -3.50
C VAL A 172 -4.07 -15.15 -3.14
N PHE A 173 -3.86 -15.86 -2.02
CA PHE A 173 -4.83 -16.87 -1.56
C PHE A 173 -6.19 -16.27 -1.22
N LYS A 174 -6.22 -15.06 -0.64
CA LYS A 174 -7.47 -14.33 -0.39
C LYS A 174 -8.16 -13.92 -1.70
N MET A 175 -7.42 -13.40 -2.68
CA MET A 175 -8.00 -13.08 -3.99
C MET A 175 -8.54 -14.32 -4.70
N GLN A 176 -7.89 -15.48 -4.54
CA GLN A 176 -8.39 -16.74 -5.06
C GLN A 176 -9.66 -17.21 -4.33
N SER A 177 -9.78 -16.99 -3.02
CA SER A 177 -11.03 -17.32 -2.30
C SER A 177 -12.19 -16.43 -2.69
N ASP A 178 -11.91 -15.18 -3.03
CA ASP A 178 -12.90 -14.17 -3.37
C ASP A 178 -13.26 -14.19 -4.87
N ASN A 179 -12.78 -15.20 -5.63
CA ASN A 179 -12.86 -15.32 -7.10
C ASN A 179 -12.27 -14.12 -7.87
N LEU A 180 -11.60 -13.18 -7.18
CA LEU A 180 -10.99 -11.99 -7.77
C LEU A 180 -9.83 -12.36 -8.70
N LEU A 181 -9.11 -13.43 -8.38
CA LEU A 181 -7.97 -13.88 -9.18
C LEU A 181 -8.42 -14.41 -10.55
N ASP A 182 -9.53 -15.15 -10.58
CA ASP A 182 -10.09 -15.67 -11.83
C ASP A 182 -10.64 -14.53 -12.71
N ILE A 183 -11.24 -13.50 -12.10
CA ILE A 183 -11.66 -12.28 -12.78
C ILE A 183 -10.45 -11.52 -13.31
N LEU A 184 -9.36 -11.42 -12.55
CA LEU A 184 -8.11 -10.78 -12.99
C LEU A 184 -7.52 -11.49 -14.23
N ILE A 185 -7.49 -12.82 -14.22
CA ILE A 185 -6.98 -13.63 -15.33
C ILE A 185 -7.92 -13.51 -16.55
N SER A 186 -9.24 -13.55 -16.33
CA SER A 186 -10.23 -13.38 -17.40
C SER A 186 -10.14 -12.01 -18.06
N ASN A 187 -9.69 -10.99 -17.34
CA ASN A 187 -9.51 -9.62 -17.85
C ASN A 187 -8.02 -9.28 -18.08
N ALA A 188 -7.16 -10.29 -18.25
CA ALA A 188 -5.71 -10.08 -18.39
C ALA A 188 -5.36 -9.17 -19.58
N GLU A 189 -6.15 -9.19 -20.66
CA GLU A 189 -5.97 -8.32 -21.82
C GLU A 189 -6.09 -6.83 -21.44
N ALA A 190 -7.11 -6.46 -20.67
CA ALA A 190 -7.29 -5.10 -20.18
C ALA A 190 -6.15 -4.68 -19.25
N ILE A 191 -5.66 -5.59 -18.39
CA ILE A 191 -4.56 -5.32 -17.46
C ILE A 191 -3.24 -5.10 -18.21
N ILE A 192 -2.93 -5.95 -19.21
CA ILE A 192 -1.75 -5.80 -20.05
C ILE A 192 -1.81 -4.48 -20.83
N LEU A 193 -2.99 -4.12 -21.34
CA LEU A 193 -3.19 -2.86 -22.05
C LEU A 193 -2.99 -1.65 -21.14
N ILE A 194 -3.51 -1.67 -19.90
CA ILE A 194 -3.23 -0.65 -18.87
C ILE A 194 -1.73 -0.54 -18.61
N TYR A 195 -1.04 -1.68 -18.47
CA TYR A 195 0.41 -1.69 -18.24
C TYR A 195 1.18 -1.04 -19.39
N VAL A 196 0.87 -1.42 -20.64
CA VAL A 196 1.50 -0.87 -21.84
C VAL A 196 1.21 0.62 -22.00
N LEU A 197 -0.04 1.07 -21.81
CA LEU A 197 -0.41 2.49 -21.88
C LEU A 197 0.27 3.32 -20.79
N THR A 198 0.39 2.77 -19.58
CA THR A 198 1.07 3.44 -18.47
C THR A 198 2.56 3.55 -18.76
N TYR A 199 3.20 2.45 -19.20
CA TYR A 199 4.61 2.40 -19.52
C TYR A 199 4.97 3.32 -20.70
N SER A 200 4.14 3.34 -21.74
CA SER A 200 4.35 4.23 -22.88
C SER A 200 4.20 5.69 -22.47
N SER A 201 3.18 6.04 -21.66
CA SER A 201 3.00 7.39 -21.14
C SER A 201 4.20 7.88 -20.33
N THR A 202 4.83 7.01 -19.53
CA THR A 202 6.07 7.34 -18.82
C THR A 202 7.27 7.45 -19.78
N ALA A 203 7.40 6.54 -20.75
CA ALA A 203 8.48 6.57 -21.74
C ALA A 203 8.43 7.81 -22.64
N TYR A 204 7.24 8.26 -23.07
CA TYR A 204 7.05 9.50 -23.84
C TYR A 204 7.40 10.75 -23.02
N CYS A 205 7.30 10.71 -21.70
CA CYS A 205 7.70 11.81 -20.82
C CYS A 205 9.23 11.88 -20.64
N GLU A 206 9.95 10.77 -20.86
CA GLU A 206 11.38 10.61 -20.60
C GLU A 206 12.28 10.83 -21.83
N TYR A 207 11.72 11.14 -23.00
CA TYR A 207 12.48 11.66 -24.15
C TYR A 207 12.56 13.19 -24.05
N PRO A 208 13.65 13.77 -23.52
CA PRO A 208 13.89 15.19 -23.70
C PRO A 208 14.10 15.47 -25.19
N LEU A 209 13.32 16.41 -25.73
CA LEU A 209 13.62 17.10 -26.99
C LEU A 209 15.10 17.53 -26.96
N GLN A 210 15.93 16.89 -27.78
CA GLN A 210 17.27 17.38 -28.13
C GLN A 210 17.16 18.66 -28.96
#